data_AF-A0A1H6I6G0-F1
#
_entry.id   AF-A0A1H6I6G0-F1
#
_cell.length_a   1.000
_cell.length_b   1.000
_cell.length_c   1.000
_cell.angle_alpha   90.00
_cell.angle_beta   90.00
_cell.angle_gamma   90.00
#
_symmetry.space_group_name_H-M   'P 1'
#
loop_
_entity.id
_entity.type
_entity.pdbx_description
1 polymer ?
#
loop_
_entity_poly.entity_id
_entity_poly.type
_entity_poly.pdbx_seq_one_letter_code
_entity_poly.pdbx_strand_id
1 'polypeptide(L)'
;MKKLVTTFKVFAVLSVLALHSCRDENNEMNQQEAVQAKVTADDLKREITPLLSPTVPDAVQLQLNESQKNLGIYLKNDLQIAGVAVLGKITTPKGIELSKSLITDKEQYTASGNIMDPSSVKIGKLGELYTAEDLTTAQQGLREAITEEIKPETHVMEITWNSNSGKFTTVCFYNDSGIIWDNIFGGLVMMDTRGNAEASNNNQASKVVSTWYKQWWTANWLWGSKRGEAGYQITIYYSGSTVSNADVSDWGYISLGKAKSESKITKKTGAYGQCRYALGLCTPTGSLSFNSSNFTVSFSGLGSNIVSNGTKSLYP
;
A
#
# COMPACT_ATOMS: atom_id res chain seq x y z
N MET A 1 -7.41 69.43 58.76
CA MET A 1 -5.99 69.26 58.33
C MET A 1 -5.93 68.28 57.15
N LYS A 2 -4.79 68.17 56.45
CA LYS A 2 -4.29 67.10 55.52
C LYS A 2 -5.29 65.99 55.10
N LYS A 3 -5.53 65.73 53.80
CA LYS A 3 -4.75 64.83 52.89
C LYS A 3 -4.55 63.41 53.48
N LEU A 4 -4.75 62.28 52.79
CA LEU A 4 -4.92 61.90 51.36
C LEU A 4 -5.75 60.55 51.32
N VAL A 5 -6.65 60.21 50.37
CA VAL A 5 -6.47 59.50 49.07
C VAL A 5 -5.36 58.40 49.12
N THR A 6 -5.52 57.09 48.85
CA THR A 6 -6.60 56.24 48.26
C THR A 6 -6.70 54.87 49.02
N THR A 7 -7.06 53.63 48.57
CA THR A 7 -7.30 52.96 47.25
C THR A 7 -8.12 51.64 47.36
N PHE A 8 -9.03 51.39 46.40
CA PHE A 8 -9.43 50.09 45.77
C PHE A 8 -9.99 48.84 46.53
N LYS A 9 -10.97 48.18 45.87
CA LYS A 9 -11.46 46.78 45.98
C LYS A 9 -12.21 46.29 47.25
N VAL A 10 -13.49 46.66 47.39
CA VAL A 10 -14.53 45.77 47.98
C VAL A 10 -15.88 45.95 47.26
N PHE A 11 -16.26 44.97 46.42
CA PHE A 11 -17.62 44.64 45.96
C PHE A 11 -17.51 43.26 45.26
N ALA A 12 -18.29 42.23 45.57
CA ALA A 12 -19.25 42.07 46.68
C ALA A 12 -19.14 40.64 47.26
N VAL A 13 -19.33 40.51 48.58
CA VAL A 13 -19.48 39.22 49.27
C VAL A 13 -20.82 39.23 50.00
N LEU A 14 -21.86 38.77 49.30
CA LEU A 14 -23.25 38.52 49.73
C LEU A 14 -23.91 37.86 48.49
N SER A 15 -24.51 36.67 48.52
CA SER A 15 -24.83 35.77 49.64
C SER A 15 -24.63 34.31 49.26
N VAL A 16 -24.35 33.45 50.23
CA VAL A 16 -24.34 31.98 50.09
C VAL A 16 -25.61 31.41 50.74
N LEU A 17 -26.01 30.20 50.30
CA LEU A 17 -27.20 29.39 50.66
C LEU A 17 -28.37 29.54 49.67
N ALA A 18 -28.99 28.46 49.15
CA ALA A 18 -28.51 27.06 49.08
C ALA A 18 -29.32 26.28 48.03
N LEU A 19 -28.65 25.59 47.10
CA LEU A 19 -29.25 24.48 46.34
C LEU A 19 -28.18 23.41 46.04
N HIS A 20 -28.32 22.24 46.66
CA HIS A 20 -27.75 21.00 46.16
C HIS A 20 -28.80 20.31 45.29
N SER A 21 -28.59 20.30 43.97
CA SER A 21 -29.20 19.31 43.08
C SER A 21 -28.29 19.09 41.88
N CYS A 22 -27.87 17.84 41.66
CA CYS A 22 -27.08 17.49 40.48
C CYS A 22 -27.99 17.50 39.24
N ARG A 23 -27.56 18.22 38.20
CA ARG A 23 -28.01 18.00 36.83
C ARG A 23 -26.96 18.57 35.89
N ASP A 24 -26.41 17.73 35.01
CA ASP A 24 -25.46 18.18 34.01
C ASP A 24 -26.17 19.10 33.01
N GLU A 25 -25.68 20.33 32.86
CA GLU A 25 -26.10 21.22 31.79
C GLU A 25 -25.21 21.06 30.57
N ASN A 26 -25.85 20.70 29.46
CA ASN A 26 -25.52 21.02 28.07
C ASN A 26 -24.13 21.60 27.82
N ASN A 27 -23.24 20.75 27.31
CA ASN A 27 -22.17 21.22 26.42
C ASN A 27 -22.38 20.61 25.02
N GLU A 28 -23.53 20.94 24.41
CA GLU A 28 -23.80 20.78 22.97
C GLU A 28 -22.92 21.76 22.18
N MET A 29 -21.60 21.61 22.30
CA MET A 29 -20.64 22.36 21.51
C MET A 29 -20.68 21.83 20.08
N ASN A 30 -21.56 22.44 19.27
CA ASN A 30 -21.87 22.09 17.89
C ASN A 30 -20.71 21.44 17.13
N GLN A 31 -20.72 20.11 17.05
CA GLN A 31 -20.08 19.39 15.95
C GLN A 31 -20.93 19.57 14.70
N GLN A 32 -20.93 20.81 14.19
CA GLN A 32 -21.08 21.01 12.77
C GLN A 32 -19.86 20.38 12.12
N GLU A 33 -19.97 19.09 11.79
CA GLU A 33 -19.22 18.54 10.68
C GLU A 33 -19.40 19.51 9.52
N ALA A 34 -18.32 20.20 9.14
CA ALA A 34 -18.35 21.00 7.93
C ALA A 34 -18.51 19.99 6.79
N VAL A 35 -19.75 19.85 6.29
CA VAL A 35 -20.12 18.93 5.22
C VAL A 35 -19.38 19.36 3.95
N GLN A 36 -18.12 18.94 3.83
CA GLN A 36 -17.34 19.08 2.63
C GLN A 36 -18.13 18.39 1.53
N ALA A 37 -18.51 19.16 0.50
CA ALA A 37 -19.26 18.65 -0.63
C ALA A 37 -18.49 17.46 -1.21
N LYS A 38 -19.14 16.28 -1.25
CA LYS A 38 -18.51 15.03 -1.68
C LYS A 38 -17.88 15.25 -3.05
N VAL A 39 -16.57 15.07 -3.15
CA VAL A 39 -15.85 15.19 -4.42
C VAL A 39 -16.30 14.09 -5.37
N THR A 40 -16.71 14.46 -6.58
CA THR A 40 -17.16 13.53 -7.62
C THR A 40 -16.21 13.49 -8.82
N ALA A 41 -16.30 12.42 -9.60
CA ALA A 41 -15.59 12.34 -10.89
C ALA A 41 -15.99 13.49 -11.83
N ASP A 42 -17.22 14.00 -11.70
CA ASP A 42 -17.72 15.13 -12.50
C ASP A 42 -17.17 16.49 -12.05
N ASP A 43 -16.68 16.61 -10.81
CA ASP A 43 -15.88 17.77 -10.37
C ASP A 43 -14.47 17.72 -10.97
N LEU A 44 -13.84 16.53 -11.04
CA LEU A 44 -12.57 16.34 -11.73
C LEU A 44 -12.71 16.59 -13.25
N LYS A 45 -13.82 16.18 -13.87
CA LYS A 45 -14.11 16.46 -15.29
C LYS A 45 -14.18 17.96 -15.65
N ARG A 46 -14.33 18.86 -14.66
CA ARG A 46 -14.26 20.32 -14.84
C ARG A 46 -12.84 20.90 -14.72
N GLU A 47 -11.89 20.11 -14.20
CA GLU A 47 -10.49 20.50 -13.95
C GLU A 47 -9.49 19.80 -14.89
N ILE A 48 -10.00 19.03 -15.86
CA ILE A 48 -9.22 18.40 -16.93
C ILE A 48 -9.49 19.08 -18.27
N THR A 49 -8.49 19.05 -19.15
CA THR A 49 -8.66 19.41 -20.57
C THR A 49 -8.91 18.14 -21.38
N PRO A 50 -10.01 18.04 -22.16
CA PRO A 50 -10.26 16.88 -23.03
C PRO A 50 -9.12 16.67 -24.04
N LEU A 51 -8.83 15.40 -24.36
CA LEU A 51 -7.85 15.05 -25.38
C LEU A 51 -8.47 15.11 -26.78
N LEU A 52 -7.65 15.48 -27.78
CA LEU A 52 -8.05 15.56 -29.19
C LEU A 52 -8.34 14.19 -29.83
N SER A 53 -7.88 13.11 -29.21
CA SER A 53 -8.21 11.73 -29.57
C SER A 53 -8.65 10.97 -28.32
N PRO A 54 -9.70 10.12 -28.39
CA PRO A 54 -10.12 9.25 -27.29
C PRO A 54 -9.28 7.97 -27.16
N THR A 55 -8.16 7.86 -27.88
CA THR A 55 -7.25 6.71 -27.85
C THR A 55 -6.23 6.82 -26.72
N VAL A 56 -6.05 5.74 -25.94
CA VAL A 56 -4.92 5.63 -25.00
C VAL A 56 -3.61 5.30 -25.74
N PRO A 57 -2.43 5.62 -25.16
CA PRO A 57 -1.13 5.19 -25.68
C PRO A 57 -0.98 3.66 -25.74
N ASP A 58 -0.17 3.14 -26.66
CA ASP A 58 0.05 1.70 -26.87
C ASP A 58 0.49 0.96 -25.59
N ALA A 59 1.32 1.59 -24.76
CA ALA A 59 1.76 1.01 -23.49
C ALA A 59 0.59 0.80 -22.52
N VAL A 60 -0.35 1.76 -22.45
CA VAL A 60 -1.58 1.66 -21.66
C VAL A 60 -2.51 0.60 -22.24
N GLN A 61 -2.68 0.56 -23.58
CA GLN A 61 -3.52 -0.44 -24.22
C GLN A 61 -3.01 -1.87 -23.99
N LEU A 62 -1.69 -2.09 -24.07
CA LEU A 62 -1.06 -3.36 -23.75
C LEU A 62 -1.32 -3.77 -22.29
N GLN A 63 -1.20 -2.84 -21.35
CA GLN A 63 -1.45 -3.09 -19.94
C GLN A 63 -2.92 -3.41 -19.66
N LEU A 64 -3.86 -2.71 -20.29
CA LEU A 64 -5.29 -3.04 -20.22
C LEU A 64 -5.57 -4.45 -20.77
N ASN A 65 -5.02 -4.79 -21.93
CA ASN A 65 -5.21 -6.09 -22.59
C ASN A 65 -4.67 -7.26 -21.75
N GLU A 66 -3.42 -7.16 -21.27
CA GLU A 66 -2.81 -8.20 -20.44
C GLU A 66 -3.50 -8.30 -19.05
N SER A 67 -3.98 -7.18 -18.50
CA SER A 67 -4.79 -7.21 -17.28
C SER A 67 -6.12 -7.93 -17.49
N GLN A 68 -6.84 -7.65 -18.58
CA GLN A 68 -8.10 -8.33 -18.91
C GLN A 68 -7.90 -9.84 -19.10
N LYS A 69 -6.81 -10.24 -19.77
CA LYS A 69 -6.39 -11.63 -19.96
C LYS A 69 -6.09 -12.33 -18.63
N ASN A 70 -5.29 -11.74 -17.74
CA ASN A 70 -4.95 -12.34 -16.46
C ASN A 70 -6.16 -12.39 -15.50
N LEU A 71 -7.01 -11.35 -15.48
CA LEU A 71 -8.30 -11.40 -14.79
C LEU A 71 -9.19 -12.55 -15.31
N GLY A 72 -9.29 -12.72 -16.63
CA GLY A 72 -10.04 -13.82 -17.25
C GLY A 72 -9.51 -15.22 -16.94
N ILE A 73 -8.19 -15.38 -16.76
CA ILE A 73 -7.56 -16.64 -16.33
C ILE A 73 -7.91 -16.95 -14.86
N TYR A 74 -7.71 -15.98 -13.98
CA TYR A 74 -7.70 -16.21 -12.53
C TYR A 74 -9.05 -15.95 -11.84
N LEU A 75 -9.70 -14.82 -12.14
CA LEU A 75 -10.98 -14.40 -11.52
C LEU A 75 -12.20 -14.65 -12.42
N LYS A 76 -12.00 -14.88 -13.73
CA LYS A 76 -13.01 -15.28 -14.73
C LYS A 76 -14.18 -14.29 -14.84
N ASN A 77 -15.21 -14.44 -14.02
CA ASN A 77 -16.41 -13.60 -13.97
C ASN A 77 -16.48 -12.73 -12.71
N ASP A 78 -15.68 -13.03 -11.69
CA ASP A 78 -15.76 -12.36 -10.38
C ASP A 78 -15.30 -10.90 -10.45
N LEU A 79 -14.40 -10.59 -11.40
CA LEU A 79 -13.99 -9.25 -11.81
C LEU A 79 -13.55 -9.23 -13.28
N GLN A 80 -14.10 -8.30 -14.06
CA GLN A 80 -13.81 -8.09 -15.48
C GLN A 80 -13.74 -6.60 -15.82
N ILE A 81 -12.84 -6.21 -16.72
CA ILE A 81 -12.88 -4.89 -17.38
C ILE A 81 -14.00 -4.94 -18.42
N ALA A 82 -15.01 -4.08 -18.25
CA ALA A 82 -16.20 -4.02 -19.09
C ALA A 82 -16.24 -2.79 -20.03
N GLY A 83 -15.30 -1.85 -19.87
CA GLY A 83 -15.13 -0.70 -20.76
C GLY A 83 -14.11 0.31 -20.21
N VAL A 84 -13.59 1.17 -21.08
CA VAL A 84 -12.66 2.25 -20.75
C VAL A 84 -13.10 3.51 -21.49
N ALA A 85 -13.15 4.65 -20.80
CA ALA A 85 -13.52 5.94 -21.35
C ALA A 85 -12.43 6.99 -21.04
N VAL A 86 -11.68 7.42 -22.06
CA VAL A 86 -10.70 8.50 -21.94
C VAL A 86 -11.42 9.82 -21.65
N LEU A 87 -11.01 10.53 -20.60
CA LEU A 87 -11.66 11.78 -20.18
C LEU A 87 -10.86 13.02 -20.60
N GLY A 88 -9.54 13.03 -20.37
CA GLY A 88 -8.72 14.23 -20.54
C GLY A 88 -7.38 14.17 -19.82
N LYS A 89 -6.77 15.34 -19.63
CA LYS A 89 -5.51 15.54 -18.88
C LYS A 89 -5.65 16.59 -17.77
N ILE A 90 -4.98 16.39 -16.64
CA ILE A 90 -5.02 17.31 -15.49
C ILE A 90 -4.18 18.55 -15.80
N THR A 91 -4.81 19.73 -15.89
CA THR A 91 -4.13 21.00 -16.20
C THR A 91 -4.14 22.01 -15.05
N THR A 92 -4.90 21.76 -13.97
CA THR A 92 -4.97 22.65 -12.80
C THR A 92 -4.43 21.97 -11.52
N PRO A 93 -3.83 22.72 -10.58
CA PRO A 93 -3.48 22.19 -9.25
C PRO A 93 -4.69 21.66 -8.47
N LYS A 94 -5.87 22.25 -8.71
CA LYS A 94 -7.13 21.78 -8.12
C LYS A 94 -7.50 20.39 -8.65
N GLY A 95 -7.31 20.11 -9.93
CA GLY A 95 -7.50 18.78 -10.51
C GLY A 95 -6.62 17.71 -9.86
N ILE A 96 -5.38 18.05 -9.46
CA ILE A 96 -4.50 17.14 -8.69
C ILE A 96 -5.08 16.84 -7.31
N GLU A 97 -5.52 17.86 -6.57
CA GLU A 97 -6.11 17.66 -5.23
C GLU A 97 -7.49 16.98 -5.27
N LEU A 98 -8.31 17.22 -6.30
CA LEU A 98 -9.53 16.44 -6.53
C LEU A 98 -9.20 14.98 -6.86
N SER A 99 -8.14 14.71 -7.64
CA SER A 99 -7.70 13.34 -7.95
C SER A 99 -7.27 12.58 -6.70
N LYS A 100 -6.46 13.21 -5.82
CA LYS A 100 -6.08 12.65 -4.52
C LYS A 100 -7.30 12.41 -3.62
N SER A 101 -8.23 13.36 -3.60
CA SER A 101 -9.45 13.28 -2.79
C SER A 101 -10.38 12.18 -3.29
N LEU A 102 -10.50 11.99 -4.61
CA LEU A 102 -11.24 10.89 -5.21
C LEU A 102 -10.62 9.55 -4.82
N ILE A 103 -9.34 9.31 -5.13
CA ILE A 103 -8.65 8.04 -4.87
C ILE A 103 -8.78 7.60 -3.41
N THR A 104 -8.80 8.55 -2.47
CA THR A 104 -8.90 8.31 -1.02
C THR A 104 -10.32 8.43 -0.44
N ASP A 105 -11.37 8.74 -1.23
CA ASP A 105 -12.74 8.81 -0.74
C ASP A 105 -13.27 7.43 -0.33
N LYS A 106 -13.95 7.37 0.81
CA LYS A 106 -14.44 6.11 1.39
C LYS A 106 -15.45 5.39 0.50
N GLU A 107 -16.12 6.08 -0.42
CA GLU A 107 -17.11 5.48 -1.32
C GLU A 107 -16.50 5.03 -2.66
N GLN A 108 -15.19 5.20 -2.90
CA GLN A 108 -14.55 4.59 -4.07
C GLN A 108 -14.46 3.08 -3.91
N TYR A 109 -14.70 2.38 -5.01
CA TYR A 109 -14.33 0.98 -5.12
C TYR A 109 -12.82 0.82 -5.08
N THR A 110 -12.38 -0.20 -4.37
CA THR A 110 -10.99 -0.65 -4.28
C THR A 110 -10.95 -2.17 -4.21
N ALA A 111 -9.76 -2.72 -4.38
CA ALA A 111 -9.54 -4.16 -4.30
C ALA A 111 -8.31 -4.49 -3.45
N SER A 112 -8.22 -5.75 -3.02
CA SER A 112 -7.05 -6.31 -2.35
C SER A 112 -7.03 -7.82 -2.52
N GLY A 113 -5.85 -8.43 -2.51
CA GLY A 113 -5.65 -9.86 -2.71
C GLY A 113 -4.75 -10.20 -3.89
N ASN A 114 -4.17 -11.40 -3.84
CA ASN A 114 -3.39 -11.97 -4.92
C ASN A 114 -4.33 -12.68 -5.88
N ILE A 115 -4.46 -12.26 -7.14
CA ILE A 115 -5.42 -12.92 -8.04
C ILE A 115 -5.03 -14.38 -8.34
N MET A 116 -3.76 -14.76 -8.16
CA MET A 116 -3.31 -16.16 -8.26
C MET A 116 -3.82 -17.06 -7.11
N ASP A 117 -4.39 -16.47 -6.05
CA ASP A 117 -5.26 -17.10 -5.06
C ASP A 117 -6.58 -16.31 -4.97
N PRO A 118 -7.58 -16.64 -5.82
CA PRO A 118 -8.85 -15.93 -5.86
C PRO A 118 -9.59 -15.87 -4.51
N SER A 119 -9.32 -16.80 -3.58
CA SER A 119 -9.94 -16.79 -2.25
C SER A 119 -9.44 -15.64 -1.36
N SER A 120 -8.27 -15.08 -1.68
CA SER A 120 -7.71 -13.90 -1.01
C SER A 120 -8.31 -12.57 -1.49
N VAL A 121 -9.06 -12.58 -2.61
CA VAL A 121 -9.50 -11.36 -3.30
C VAL A 121 -10.76 -10.77 -2.66
N LYS A 122 -10.70 -9.47 -2.34
CA LYS A 122 -11.79 -8.66 -1.81
C LYS A 122 -11.96 -7.41 -2.64
N ILE A 123 -13.20 -7.09 -3.01
CA ILE A 123 -13.59 -5.95 -3.85
C ILE A 123 -14.84 -5.32 -3.23
N GLY A 124 -14.87 -4.00 -3.12
CA GLY A 124 -15.93 -3.24 -2.46
C GLY A 124 -15.51 -1.79 -2.25
N LYS A 125 -16.31 -0.97 -1.57
CA LYS A 125 -15.88 0.40 -1.28
C LYS A 125 -14.81 0.44 -0.18
N LEU A 126 -13.94 1.45 -0.21
CA LEU A 126 -12.86 1.64 0.76
C LEU A 126 -13.38 1.71 2.22
N GLY A 127 -14.49 2.39 2.48
CA GLY A 127 -15.13 2.44 3.80
C GLY A 127 -16.00 1.25 4.19
N GLU A 128 -16.23 0.30 3.27
CA GLU A 128 -16.93 -0.97 3.54
C GLU A 128 -15.92 -2.09 3.81
N LEU A 129 -14.74 -2.02 3.18
CA LEU A 129 -13.65 -2.97 3.35
C LEU A 129 -12.75 -2.65 4.56
N TYR A 130 -12.61 -1.38 4.94
CA TYR A 130 -11.70 -0.91 6.00
C TYR A 130 -12.47 -0.08 7.02
N THR A 131 -12.19 -0.27 8.32
CA THR A 131 -12.89 0.42 9.42
C THR A 131 -11.91 1.19 10.32
N ALA A 132 -12.34 2.35 10.81
CA ALA A 132 -11.60 3.20 11.76
C ALA A 132 -10.11 3.43 11.43
N GLU A 133 -9.20 2.85 12.21
CA GLU A 133 -7.75 3.03 12.07
C GLU A 133 -7.20 2.40 10.78
N ASP A 134 -7.73 1.25 10.36
CA ASP A 134 -7.35 0.60 9.10
C ASP A 134 -7.79 1.43 7.89
N LEU A 135 -8.95 2.09 7.96
CA LEU A 135 -9.41 3.02 6.92
C LEU A 135 -8.49 4.25 6.82
N THR A 136 -8.17 4.85 7.97
CA THR A 136 -7.24 5.99 8.06
C THR A 136 -5.87 5.62 7.49
N THR A 137 -5.36 4.44 7.86
CA THR A 137 -4.09 3.89 7.38
C THR A 137 -4.09 3.68 5.87
N ALA A 138 -5.14 3.08 5.32
CA ALA A 138 -5.27 2.83 3.89
C ALA A 138 -5.40 4.14 3.09
N GLN A 139 -6.21 5.09 3.58
CA GLN A 139 -6.35 6.42 2.97
C GLN A 139 -5.02 7.18 2.96
N GLN A 140 -4.26 7.14 4.07
CA GLN A 140 -2.96 7.79 4.16
C GLN A 140 -1.92 7.14 3.23
N GLY A 141 -1.82 5.81 3.22
CA GLY A 141 -0.88 5.10 2.33
C GLY A 141 -1.21 5.25 0.84
N LEU A 142 -2.50 5.31 0.47
CA LEU A 142 -2.94 5.73 -0.86
C LEU A 142 -2.49 7.16 -1.17
N ARG A 143 -2.69 8.11 -0.24
CA ARG A 143 -2.31 9.52 -0.40
C ARG A 143 -0.81 9.72 -0.58
N GLU A 144 0.00 8.95 0.15
CA GLU A 144 1.46 8.87 0.01
C GLU A 144 1.83 8.40 -1.41
N ALA A 145 1.36 7.21 -1.82
CA ALA A 145 1.75 6.57 -3.08
C ALA A 145 1.40 7.40 -4.34
N ILE A 146 0.34 8.19 -4.31
CA ILE A 146 -0.10 8.97 -5.48
C ILE A 146 0.45 10.40 -5.52
N THR A 147 0.96 10.93 -4.41
CA THR A 147 1.39 12.34 -4.31
C THR A 147 2.67 12.62 -5.10
N GLU A 148 3.57 11.64 -5.21
CA GLU A 148 4.78 11.76 -6.03
C GLU A 148 4.54 11.40 -7.50
N GLU A 149 3.36 10.90 -7.86
CA GLU A 149 3.06 10.34 -9.18
C GLU A 149 2.07 11.18 -10.01
N ILE A 150 0.96 11.62 -9.42
CA ILE A 150 -0.06 12.43 -10.12
C ILE A 150 0.43 13.88 -10.20
N LYS A 151 0.70 14.33 -11.43
CA LYS A 151 1.36 15.60 -11.77
C LYS A 151 0.50 16.39 -12.77
N PRO A 152 0.81 17.66 -13.06
CA PRO A 152 0.28 18.33 -14.25
C PRO A 152 0.55 17.49 -15.51
N GLU A 153 -0.34 17.57 -16.48
CA GLU A 153 -0.36 16.76 -17.72
C GLU A 153 -0.63 15.25 -17.53
N THR A 154 -0.79 14.72 -16.31
CA THR A 154 -1.26 13.34 -16.10
C THR A 154 -2.62 13.12 -16.79
N HIS A 155 -2.72 12.06 -17.59
CA HIS A 155 -3.94 11.68 -18.30
C HIS A 155 -4.92 10.91 -17.39
N VAL A 156 -6.21 11.00 -17.67
CA VAL A 156 -7.30 10.44 -16.86
C VAL A 156 -8.30 9.68 -17.74
N MET A 157 -8.68 8.49 -17.30
CA MET A 157 -9.75 7.68 -17.88
C MET A 157 -10.64 7.06 -16.81
N GLU A 158 -11.91 6.83 -17.12
CA GLU A 158 -12.82 6.01 -16.32
C GLU A 158 -12.73 4.54 -16.78
N ILE A 159 -12.47 3.62 -15.85
CA ILE A 159 -12.53 2.18 -16.10
C ILE A 159 -13.83 1.65 -15.53
N THR A 160 -14.62 1.04 -16.40
CA THR A 160 -15.88 0.37 -16.05
C THR A 160 -15.60 -1.10 -15.76
N TRP A 161 -16.00 -1.55 -14.57
CA TRP A 161 -15.82 -2.91 -14.09
C TRP A 161 -17.15 -3.65 -14.01
N ASN A 162 -17.12 -4.95 -14.28
CA ASN A 162 -18.18 -5.89 -13.97
C ASN A 162 -17.67 -6.88 -12.91
N SER A 163 -18.49 -7.19 -11.91
CA SER A 163 -18.13 -8.06 -10.79
C SER A 163 -19.36 -8.76 -10.21
N ASN A 164 -19.15 -9.74 -9.32
CA ASN A 164 -20.25 -10.44 -8.64
C ASN A 164 -21.14 -9.53 -7.78
N SER A 165 -20.65 -8.37 -7.32
CA SER A 165 -21.44 -7.35 -6.62
C SER A 165 -22.08 -6.31 -7.56
N GLY A 166 -21.87 -6.43 -8.87
CA GLY A 166 -22.47 -5.60 -9.90
C GLY A 166 -21.45 -4.80 -10.71
N LYS A 167 -21.97 -3.77 -11.40
CA LYS A 167 -21.20 -2.89 -12.29
C LYS A 167 -20.83 -1.59 -11.57
N PHE A 168 -19.56 -1.23 -11.61
CA PHE A 168 -19.05 0.02 -11.01
C PHE A 168 -17.98 0.66 -11.91
N THR A 169 -17.54 1.86 -11.54
CA THR A 169 -16.52 2.62 -12.28
C THR A 169 -15.45 3.12 -11.30
N THR A 170 -14.18 3.12 -11.73
CA THR A 170 -13.07 3.76 -11.02
C THR A 170 -12.35 4.76 -11.93
N VAL A 171 -11.62 5.70 -11.33
CA VAL A 171 -10.80 6.67 -12.07
C VAL A 171 -9.35 6.17 -12.12
N CYS A 172 -8.84 6.02 -13.33
CA CYS A 172 -7.48 5.59 -13.61
C CYS A 172 -6.64 6.74 -14.19
N PHE A 173 -5.41 6.84 -13.72
CA PHE A 173 -4.43 7.86 -14.06
C PHE A 173 -3.30 7.20 -14.86
N TYR A 174 -2.85 7.84 -15.94
CA TYR A 174 -1.84 7.29 -16.84
C TYR A 174 -0.99 8.36 -17.51
N ASN A 175 0.07 7.93 -18.18
CA ASN A 175 0.89 8.72 -19.10
C ASN A 175 1.30 7.84 -20.30
N ASP A 176 2.15 8.37 -21.18
CA ASP A 176 2.56 7.67 -22.41
C ASP A 176 3.38 6.38 -22.17
N SER A 177 3.99 6.25 -20.99
CA SER A 177 4.71 5.04 -20.55
C SER A 177 3.81 3.98 -19.91
N GLY A 178 2.56 4.31 -19.56
CA GLY A 178 1.61 3.36 -18.97
C GLY A 178 0.69 3.93 -17.89
N ILE A 179 -0.06 3.03 -17.27
CA ILE A 179 -0.92 3.25 -16.10
C ILE A 179 -0.04 3.61 -14.89
N ILE A 180 -0.43 4.68 -14.22
CA ILE A 180 0.17 5.17 -12.98
C ILE A 180 -0.58 4.58 -11.78
N TRP A 181 -1.90 4.80 -11.73
CA TRP A 181 -2.73 4.32 -10.62
C TRP A 181 -4.19 4.12 -11.02
N ASP A 182 -4.82 3.11 -10.41
CA ASP A 182 -6.25 2.87 -10.31
C ASP A 182 -6.47 2.05 -9.03
N ASN A 183 -7.61 2.19 -8.33
CA ASN A 183 -7.79 1.50 -7.05
C ASN A 183 -7.93 -0.05 -7.17
N ILE A 184 -8.28 -0.57 -8.34
CA ILE A 184 -8.37 -2.01 -8.60
C ILE A 184 -7.01 -2.55 -9.07
N PHE A 185 -6.38 -1.91 -10.06
CA PHE A 185 -5.02 -2.29 -10.51
C PHE A 185 -3.95 -2.09 -9.42
N GLY A 186 -4.09 -1.02 -8.65
CA GLY A 186 -3.23 -0.64 -7.53
C GLY A 186 -3.45 -1.48 -6.29
N GLY A 187 -4.67 -1.95 -6.07
CA GLY A 187 -5.06 -2.80 -4.95
C GLY A 187 -4.65 -4.27 -5.10
N LEU A 188 -4.75 -4.84 -6.31
CA LEU A 188 -4.47 -6.24 -6.60
C LEU A 188 -2.99 -6.50 -6.99
N VAL A 189 -2.57 -7.75 -6.88
CA VAL A 189 -1.27 -8.25 -7.40
C VAL A 189 -1.41 -9.62 -8.05
N MET A 190 -0.39 -10.01 -8.82
CA MET A 190 -0.06 -11.41 -9.09
C MET A 190 1.22 -11.79 -8.34
N MET A 191 1.19 -12.90 -7.60
CA MET A 191 2.37 -13.49 -6.96
C MET A 191 2.24 -15.02 -6.91
N ASP A 192 3.34 -15.74 -7.18
CA ASP A 192 3.51 -17.13 -6.75
C ASP A 192 3.99 -17.17 -5.29
N THR A 193 3.14 -17.66 -4.38
CA THR A 193 3.43 -17.75 -2.93
C THR A 193 4.57 -18.71 -2.60
N ARG A 194 4.92 -19.63 -3.51
CA ARG A 194 6.05 -20.56 -3.37
C ARG A 194 7.41 -19.84 -3.48
N GLY A 195 7.43 -18.73 -4.23
CA GLY A 195 8.65 -18.00 -4.59
C GLY A 195 9.56 -18.80 -5.53
N ASN A 196 10.70 -18.19 -5.84
CA ASN A 196 11.78 -18.77 -6.63
C ASN A 196 12.95 -19.11 -5.70
N ALA A 197 13.75 -20.12 -6.06
CA ALA A 197 14.97 -20.48 -5.34
C ALA A 197 16.11 -20.85 -6.30
N GLU A 198 17.33 -20.54 -5.90
CA GLU A 198 18.56 -20.73 -6.68
C GLU A 198 19.71 -21.09 -5.72
N ALA A 199 20.70 -21.87 -6.18
CA ALA A 199 21.84 -22.26 -5.37
C ALA A 199 23.12 -22.39 -6.20
N SER A 200 24.27 -22.22 -5.55
CA SER A 200 25.59 -22.38 -6.17
C SER A 200 25.84 -23.81 -6.68
N ASN A 201 26.24 -23.96 -7.94
CA ASN A 201 26.70 -25.25 -8.49
C ASN A 201 28.03 -25.68 -7.86
N ASN A 202 28.12 -26.92 -7.39
CA ASN A 202 29.27 -27.48 -6.66
C ASN A 202 30.50 -27.84 -7.54
N ASN A 203 30.83 -27.03 -8.54
CA ASN A 203 32.03 -27.23 -9.38
C ASN A 203 33.29 -26.73 -8.65
N GLN A 204 33.77 -27.54 -7.70
CA GLN A 204 34.90 -27.21 -6.83
C GLN A 204 36.25 -27.33 -7.56
N ALA A 205 36.91 -26.18 -7.79
CA ALA A 205 38.26 -26.12 -8.36
C ALA A 205 39.18 -25.04 -7.70
N SER A 206 38.74 -24.41 -6.61
CA SER A 206 39.43 -23.29 -5.94
C SER A 206 39.86 -23.66 -4.52
N LYS A 207 40.94 -23.04 -4.02
CA LYS A 207 41.37 -23.16 -2.60
C LYS A 207 40.49 -22.38 -1.63
N VAL A 208 39.74 -21.40 -2.13
CA VAL A 208 38.65 -20.72 -1.42
C VAL A 208 37.38 -20.98 -2.20
N VAL A 209 36.43 -21.69 -1.60
CA VAL A 209 35.13 -22.00 -2.17
C VAL A 209 34.08 -21.22 -1.38
N SER A 210 33.02 -20.76 -2.04
CA SER A 210 31.79 -20.39 -1.36
C SER A 210 30.62 -21.18 -1.93
N THR A 211 29.65 -21.48 -1.06
CA THR A 211 28.34 -21.98 -1.47
C THR A 211 27.29 -20.98 -1.04
N TRP A 212 26.21 -20.86 -1.81
CA TRP A 212 25.12 -19.94 -1.48
C TRP A 212 23.77 -20.51 -1.89
N TYR A 213 22.75 -20.00 -1.22
CA TYR A 213 21.35 -20.27 -1.51
C TYR A 213 20.58 -18.96 -1.45
N LYS A 214 19.73 -18.76 -2.45
CA LYS A 214 18.98 -17.54 -2.69
C LYS A 214 17.51 -17.91 -2.84
N GLN A 215 16.61 -17.15 -2.20
CA GLN A 215 15.17 -17.36 -2.32
C GLN A 215 14.44 -16.00 -2.34
N TRP A 216 13.49 -15.84 -3.26
CA TRP A 216 12.81 -14.56 -3.48
C TRP A 216 11.38 -14.70 -4.00
N TRP A 217 10.54 -13.72 -3.68
CA TRP A 217 9.15 -13.62 -4.11
C TRP A 217 8.97 -12.35 -4.93
N THR A 218 8.45 -12.51 -6.14
CA THR A 218 8.22 -11.41 -7.08
C THR A 218 6.73 -11.04 -7.10
N ALA A 219 6.43 -9.77 -6.83
CA ALA A 219 5.10 -9.19 -7.04
C ALA A 219 5.03 -8.64 -8.45
N ASN A 220 3.96 -8.97 -9.18
CA ASN A 220 3.65 -8.43 -10.50
C ASN A 220 2.35 -7.61 -10.47
N TRP A 221 2.27 -6.63 -11.36
CA TRP A 221 1.03 -5.94 -11.71
C TRP A 221 0.06 -6.88 -12.44
N LEU A 222 -1.21 -6.50 -12.62
CA LEU A 222 -2.18 -7.33 -13.34
C LEU A 222 -1.81 -7.53 -14.83
N TRP A 223 -1.05 -6.62 -15.41
CA TRP A 223 -0.45 -6.75 -16.75
C TRP A 223 0.88 -7.51 -16.77
N GLY A 224 1.24 -8.19 -15.68
CA GLY A 224 2.38 -9.12 -15.63
C GLY A 224 3.77 -8.49 -15.46
N SER A 225 3.94 -7.18 -15.56
CA SER A 225 5.25 -6.55 -15.31
C SER A 225 5.59 -6.54 -13.81
N LYS A 226 6.90 -6.59 -13.50
CA LYS A 226 7.40 -6.60 -12.12
C LYS A 226 6.98 -5.34 -11.38
N ARG A 227 6.23 -5.52 -10.29
CA ARG A 227 5.80 -4.48 -9.34
C ARG A 227 6.73 -4.38 -8.14
N GLY A 228 7.36 -5.48 -7.74
CA GLY A 228 8.27 -5.52 -6.59
C GLY A 228 8.89 -6.89 -6.39
N GLU A 229 9.82 -6.98 -5.44
CA GLU A 229 10.44 -8.23 -5.03
C GLU A 229 11.05 -8.13 -3.63
N ALA A 230 10.95 -9.20 -2.87
CA ALA A 230 11.70 -9.37 -1.64
C ALA A 230 12.36 -10.75 -1.61
N GLY A 231 13.56 -10.84 -1.03
CA GLY A 231 14.33 -12.07 -0.99
C GLY A 231 15.50 -12.01 -0.01
N TYR A 232 16.15 -13.16 0.15
CA TYR A 232 17.39 -13.30 0.91
C TYR A 232 18.37 -14.21 0.18
N GLN A 233 19.66 -14.01 0.42
CA GLN A 233 20.73 -14.90 0.02
C GLN A 233 21.66 -15.16 1.20
N ILE A 234 21.78 -16.42 1.61
CA ILE A 234 22.78 -16.87 2.57
C ILE A 234 23.99 -17.44 1.82
N THR A 235 25.18 -17.00 2.21
CA THR A 235 26.47 -17.41 1.61
C THR A 235 27.38 -17.97 2.70
N ILE A 236 28.04 -19.09 2.42
CA ILE A 236 29.02 -19.74 3.30
C ILE A 236 30.37 -19.76 2.60
N TYR A 237 31.43 -19.47 3.34
CA TYR A 237 32.80 -19.42 2.85
C TYR A 237 33.61 -20.55 3.48
N TYR A 238 34.45 -21.21 2.68
CA TYR A 238 35.28 -22.33 3.09
C TYR A 238 36.76 -22.00 2.95
N SER A 239 37.56 -22.48 3.91
CA SER A 239 39.02 -22.53 3.84
C SER A 239 39.43 -23.99 3.93
N GLY A 240 39.82 -24.58 2.80
CA GLY A 240 39.91 -26.03 2.66
C GLY A 240 38.54 -26.69 2.90
N SER A 241 38.49 -27.70 3.77
CA SER A 241 37.27 -28.43 4.15
C SER A 241 36.46 -27.78 5.29
N THR A 242 36.92 -26.66 5.87
CA THR A 242 36.33 -26.04 7.06
C THR A 242 35.62 -24.74 6.70
N VAL A 243 34.45 -24.48 7.30
CA VAL A 243 33.77 -23.18 7.18
C VAL A 243 34.61 -22.09 7.85
N SER A 244 34.97 -21.07 7.09
CA SER A 244 35.69 -19.88 7.58
C SER A 244 34.74 -18.76 8.00
N ASN A 245 33.64 -18.55 7.28
CA ASN A 245 32.63 -17.56 7.61
C ASN A 245 31.25 -17.91 7.01
N ALA A 246 30.20 -17.23 7.48
CA ALA A 246 28.89 -17.20 6.84
C ALA A 246 28.36 -15.76 6.85
N ASP A 247 27.65 -15.40 5.78
CA ASP A 247 27.11 -14.07 5.51
C ASP A 247 25.68 -14.16 4.96
N VAL A 248 24.89 -13.10 5.11
CA VAL A 248 23.51 -13.05 4.58
C VAL A 248 23.19 -11.64 4.11
N SER A 249 22.64 -11.55 2.90
CA SER A 249 22.02 -10.34 2.37
C SER A 249 20.51 -10.55 2.21
N ASP A 250 19.77 -9.46 2.31
CA ASP A 250 18.35 -9.41 2.05
C ASP A 250 18.00 -8.16 1.22
N TRP A 251 16.86 -8.20 0.55
CA TRP A 251 16.33 -7.07 -0.19
C TRP A 251 14.80 -7.09 -0.17
N GLY A 252 14.21 -5.91 -0.31
CA GLY A 252 12.77 -5.71 -0.44
C GLY A 252 12.50 -4.38 -1.13
N TYR A 253 11.81 -4.40 -2.27
CA TYR A 253 11.37 -3.20 -2.97
C TYR A 253 10.02 -3.39 -3.65
N ILE A 254 9.25 -2.31 -3.82
CA ILE A 254 8.00 -2.26 -4.57
C ILE A 254 7.85 -0.87 -5.19
N SER A 255 7.32 -0.77 -6.40
CA SER A 255 7.13 0.50 -7.11
C SER A 255 6.13 1.41 -6.39
N LEU A 256 4.98 0.86 -5.98
CA LEU A 256 3.94 1.57 -5.23
C LEU A 256 3.39 0.65 -4.14
N GLY A 257 3.65 1.01 -2.89
CA GLY A 257 3.37 0.22 -1.70
C GLY A 257 4.43 0.43 -0.62
N LYS A 258 4.55 -0.50 0.32
CA LYS A 258 5.62 -0.51 1.33
C LYS A 258 6.38 -1.83 1.23
N ALA A 259 7.70 -1.77 1.39
CA ALA A 259 8.61 -2.90 1.28
C ALA A 259 9.63 -2.85 2.41
N LYS A 260 9.90 -4.00 3.03
CA LYS A 260 10.93 -4.14 4.06
C LYS A 260 11.49 -5.55 4.10
N SER A 261 12.78 -5.65 4.39
CA SER A 261 13.51 -6.88 4.59
C SER A 261 14.45 -6.73 5.80
N GLU A 262 14.66 -7.81 6.55
CA GLU A 262 15.64 -7.91 7.63
C GLU A 262 16.17 -9.35 7.73
N SER A 263 17.49 -9.55 7.73
CA SER A 263 18.11 -10.87 7.92
C SER A 263 19.32 -10.83 8.87
N LYS A 264 19.70 -12.00 9.41
CA LYS A 264 20.82 -12.15 10.34
C LYS A 264 21.35 -13.58 10.42
N ILE A 265 22.67 -13.76 10.43
CA ILE A 265 23.32 -15.05 10.74
C ILE A 265 23.12 -15.41 12.22
N THR A 266 22.58 -16.59 12.49
CA THR A 266 22.39 -17.12 13.85
C THR A 266 23.55 -18.03 14.25
N LYS A 267 24.64 -17.42 14.76
CA LYS A 267 25.82 -18.15 15.24
C LYS A 267 25.49 -18.96 16.51
N LYS A 268 25.20 -20.26 16.35
CA LYS A 268 25.21 -21.26 17.43
C LYS A 268 26.47 -22.10 17.34
N THR A 269 27.01 -22.50 18.49
CA THR A 269 28.18 -23.40 18.56
C THR A 269 27.91 -24.70 17.81
N GLY A 270 28.71 -25.00 16.79
CA GLY A 270 28.56 -26.17 15.91
C GLY A 270 27.74 -25.94 14.64
N ALA A 271 26.97 -24.83 14.54
CA ALA A 271 26.11 -24.53 13.40
C ALA A 271 26.48 -23.18 12.76
N TYR A 272 27.52 -23.19 11.93
CA TYR A 272 27.75 -22.13 10.94
C TYR A 272 26.77 -22.31 9.78
N GLY A 273 26.39 -21.24 9.07
CA GLY A 273 25.52 -21.38 7.89
C GLY A 273 24.02 -21.50 8.18
N GLN A 274 23.55 -20.98 9.32
CA GLN A 274 22.13 -20.72 9.59
C GLN A 274 21.86 -19.21 9.57
N CYS A 275 20.79 -18.78 8.88
CA CYS A 275 20.28 -17.42 8.95
C CYS A 275 18.81 -17.40 9.38
N ARG A 276 18.41 -16.31 10.03
CA ARG A 276 17.02 -15.94 10.26
C ARG A 276 16.67 -14.77 9.34
N TYR A 277 15.47 -14.75 8.79
CA TYR A 277 15.00 -13.71 7.87
C TYR A 277 13.55 -13.33 8.14
N ALA A 278 13.21 -12.09 7.78
CA ALA A 278 11.87 -11.55 7.73
C ALA A 278 11.75 -10.65 6.49
N LEU A 279 10.76 -10.92 5.63
CA LEU A 279 10.53 -10.23 4.36
C LEU A 279 9.06 -9.82 4.27
N GLY A 280 8.81 -8.61 3.75
CA GLY A 280 7.51 -7.99 3.71
C GLY A 280 7.35 -7.07 2.49
N LEU A 281 6.29 -7.28 1.70
CA LEU A 281 5.81 -6.34 0.69
C LEU A 281 4.31 -6.13 0.93
N CYS A 282 3.79 -4.92 0.73
CA CYS A 282 2.35 -4.67 0.70
C CYS A 282 1.97 -3.56 -0.28
N THR A 283 0.73 -3.59 -0.76
CA THR A 283 0.11 -2.48 -1.50
C THR A 283 -0.10 -1.25 -0.62
N PRO A 284 -0.29 -0.04 -1.20
CA PRO A 284 -0.46 1.21 -0.45
C PRO A 284 -1.59 1.23 0.59
N THR A 285 -2.59 0.36 0.45
CA THR A 285 -3.70 0.24 1.40
C THR A 285 -3.36 -0.52 2.69
N GLY A 286 -2.30 -1.32 2.68
CA GLY A 286 -1.89 -2.16 3.82
C GLY A 286 -0.72 -1.57 4.61
N SER A 287 -0.56 -2.02 5.85
CA SER A 287 0.56 -1.65 6.72
C SER A 287 1.55 -2.82 6.91
N LEU A 288 2.84 -2.50 7.06
CA LEU A 288 3.87 -3.49 7.44
C LEU A 288 4.57 -3.04 8.71
N SER A 289 4.60 -3.93 9.71
CA SER A 289 5.37 -3.75 10.93
C SER A 289 6.29 -4.95 11.17
N PHE A 290 7.45 -4.68 11.78
CA PHE A 290 8.56 -5.62 11.88
C PHE A 290 9.14 -5.57 13.28
N ASN A 291 9.17 -6.71 13.98
CA ASN A 291 9.90 -6.86 15.23
C ASN A 291 11.27 -7.49 14.94
N SER A 292 12.30 -6.67 14.82
CA SER A 292 13.68 -7.09 14.48
C SER A 292 14.35 -7.96 15.54
N SER A 293 13.93 -7.87 16.81
CA SER A 293 14.37 -8.79 17.88
C SER A 293 13.89 -10.21 17.64
N ASN A 294 12.67 -10.36 17.10
CA ASN A 294 12.00 -11.65 16.92
C ASN A 294 11.86 -12.12 15.47
N PHE A 295 12.27 -11.32 14.47
CA PHE A 295 12.09 -11.60 13.03
C PHE A 295 10.64 -12.03 12.70
N THR A 296 9.68 -11.34 13.31
CA THR A 296 8.24 -11.49 13.02
C THR A 296 7.74 -10.26 12.28
N VAL A 297 7.13 -10.49 11.13
CA VAL A 297 6.39 -9.48 10.37
C VAL A 297 4.93 -9.52 10.83
N SER A 298 4.33 -8.36 11.06
CA SER A 298 2.88 -8.20 11.22
C SER A 298 2.34 -7.25 10.16
N PHE A 299 1.05 -7.44 9.85
CA PHE A 299 0.31 -6.73 8.82
C PHE A 299 -1.00 -6.21 9.42
N SER A 300 -1.43 -5.01 9.03
CA SER A 300 -2.76 -4.47 9.34
C SER A 300 -3.39 -3.80 8.11
N GLY A 301 -4.69 -3.50 8.19
CA GLY A 301 -5.52 -3.17 7.05
C GLY A 301 -5.88 -4.38 6.19
N LEU A 302 -6.55 -4.11 5.07
CA LEU A 302 -6.59 -5.02 3.94
C LEU A 302 -5.60 -4.56 2.87
N GLY A 303 -5.14 -5.48 2.04
CA GLY A 303 -4.13 -5.17 1.03
C GLY A 303 -3.52 -6.44 0.49
N SER A 304 -2.91 -6.35 -0.68
CA SER A 304 -2.16 -7.47 -1.22
C SER A 304 -0.78 -7.49 -0.58
N ASN A 305 -0.56 -8.41 0.34
CA ASN A 305 0.67 -8.52 1.10
C ASN A 305 1.44 -9.82 0.80
N ILE A 306 2.74 -9.73 1.01
CA ILE A 306 3.71 -10.82 0.88
C ILE A 306 4.47 -10.84 2.19
N VAL A 307 4.36 -11.92 2.94
CA VAL A 307 5.08 -12.10 4.20
C VAL A 307 5.80 -13.44 4.15
N SER A 308 7.12 -13.40 4.34
CA SER A 308 7.96 -14.60 4.40
C SER A 308 9.02 -14.41 5.47
N ASN A 309 8.91 -15.14 6.57
CA ASN A 309 9.86 -15.13 7.66
C ASN A 309 10.16 -16.54 8.15
N GLY A 310 11.36 -16.76 8.68
CA GLY A 310 11.78 -18.09 9.08
C GLY A 310 13.28 -18.21 9.32
N THR A 311 13.75 -19.45 9.26
CA THR A 311 15.15 -19.83 9.47
C THR A 311 15.58 -20.74 8.33
N LYS A 312 16.65 -20.38 7.62
CA LYS A 312 17.29 -21.24 6.61
C LYS A 312 18.59 -21.78 7.18
N SER A 313 18.80 -23.09 7.03
CA SER A 313 20.10 -23.72 7.18
C SER A 313 20.58 -24.20 5.81
N LEU A 314 21.90 -24.20 5.58
CA LEU A 314 22.54 -24.96 4.50
C LEU A 314 23.29 -26.20 4.99
N TYR A 315 23.21 -26.47 6.30
CA TYR A 315 23.55 -27.75 6.91
C TYR A 315 22.26 -28.52 7.28
N PRO A 316 22.28 -29.87 7.25
CA PRO A 316 21.25 -30.70 7.87
C PRO A 316 21.05 -30.36 9.37
#